data_AF-A0A174S959-F1
#
_entry.id   AF-A0A174S959-F1
#
_cell.length_a   1.000
_cell.length_b   1.000
_cell.length_c   1.000
_cell.angle_alpha   90.00
_cell.angle_beta   90.00
_cell.angle_gamma   90.00
#
_symmetry.space_group_name_H-M   'P 1'
#
loop_
_entity.id
_entity.type
_entity.pdbx_description
1 polymer ?
#
loop_
_entity_poly.entity_id
_entity_poly.type
_entity_poly.pdbx_seq_one_letter_code
_entity_poly.pdbx_strand_id
1 'polypeptide(L)' 'MKRDKHLGIRMDSQLHKKLVYIAEYEGRSLNWQVIHLIQECVRAFEREHGPIPDEELS' A
#
# COMPACT_ATOMS: atom_id res chain seq x y z
N MET A 1 -18.48 7.49 -12.79
CA MET A 1 -18.89 6.62 -11.67
C MET A 1 -17.61 6.15 -10.98
N LYS A 2 -17.24 6.73 -9.84
CA LYS A 2 -16.00 6.34 -9.13
C LYS A 2 -16.18 4.91 -8.65
N ARG A 3 -15.37 3.98 -9.16
CA ARG A 3 -15.27 2.63 -8.59
C ARG A 3 -14.48 2.79 -7.31
N ASP A 4 -15.16 3.03 -6.18
CA ASP A 4 -14.52 2.88 -4.87
C ASP A 4 -14.14 1.41 -4.70
N LYS A 5 -12.92 1.07 -5.14
CA LYS A 5 -12.34 -0.25 -4.95
C LYS A 5 -12.00 -0.37 -3.48
N HIS A 6 -12.86 -1.03 -2.72
CA HIS A 6 -12.61 -1.37 -1.33
C HIS A 6 -11.64 -2.55 -1.28
N LEU A 7 -10.48 -2.35 -0.67
CA LEU A 7 -9.49 -3.40 -0.47
C LEU A 7 -9.74 -4.07 0.87
N GLY A 8 -10.30 -5.28 0.84
CA GLY A 8 -10.40 -6.15 2.01
C GLY A 8 -9.19 -7.06 2.10
N ILE A 9 -8.40 -6.94 3.17
CA ILE A 9 -7.22 -7.78 3.42
C ILE A 9 -7.34 -8.49 4.77
N ARG A 10 -6.99 -9.79 4.78
CA ARG A 10 -6.84 -10.55 6.02
C ARG A 10 -5.38 -10.54 6.44
N MET A 11 -5.12 -10.20 7.69
CA MET A 11 -3.79 -10.20 8.27
C MET A 11 -3.84 -10.69 9.71
N ASP A 12 -2.71 -11.20 10.19
CA ASP A 12 -2.56 -11.57 11.60
C ASP A 12 -2.79 -10.36 12.54
N SER A 13 -3.33 -10.64 13.72
CA SER A 13 -3.67 -9.59 14.71
C SER A 13 -2.43 -8.81 15.19
N GLN A 14 -1.29 -9.47 15.35
CA GLN A 14 -0.05 -8.80 15.75
C GLN A 14 0.47 -7.89 14.64
N LEU A 15 0.40 -8.34 13.39
CA LEU A 15 0.80 -7.53 12.25
C LEU A 15 -0.09 -6.28 12.12
N HIS A 16 -1.41 -6.44 12.27
CA HIS A 16 -2.35 -5.33 12.27
C HIS A 16 -1.98 -4.28 13.34
N LYS A 17 -1.73 -4.72 14.58
CA LYS A 17 -1.35 -3.80 15.67
C LYS A 17 -0.05 -3.05 15.38
N LYS A 18 0.97 -3.74 14.85
CA LYS A 18 2.23 -3.09 14.44
C LYS A 18 2.00 -2.05 13.35
N LEU A 19 1.14 -2.36 12.38
CA LEU A 19 0.83 -1.44 11.30
C LEU A 19 0.05 -0.21 11.77
N VAL A 20 -0.90 -0.37 12.69
CA VAL A 20 -1.60 0.75 13.35
C VAL A 20 -0.61 1.63 14.11
N TYR A 21 0.28 1.02 14.91
CA TYR A 21 1.30 1.77 15.65
C TYR A 21 2.19 2.62 14.73
N ILE A 22 2.66 2.05 13.61
CA ILE A 22 3.46 2.79 12.61
C ILE A 22 2.64 3.92 11.99
N ALA A 23 1.38 3.66 11.62
CA ALA A 23 0.51 4.67 11.04
C ALA A 23 0.33 5.87 11.99
N GLU A 24 0.04 5.60 13.27
CA GLU A 24 -0.09 6.63 14.30
C GLU A 24 1.21 7.42 14.51
N TYR A 25 2.35 6.73 14.60
CA TYR A 25 3.67 7.36 14.73
C TYR A 25 3.97 8.32 13.56
N GLU A 26 3.60 7.92 12.34
CA GLU A 26 3.79 8.70 11.12
C GLU A 26 2.66 9.75 10.88
N GLY A 27 1.68 9.86 11.79
CA GLY A 27 0.57 10.82 11.68
C GLY A 27 -0.45 10.49 10.59
N ARG A 28 -0.63 9.20 10.29
CA ARG A 28 -1.47 8.69 9.18
C ARG A 28 -2.60 7.80 9.69
N SER A 29 -3.68 7.74 8.92
CA SER A 29 -4.66 6.68 9.10
C SER A 29 -4.10 5.34 8.61
N LEU A 30 -4.61 4.23 9.15
CA LEU A 30 -4.20 2.89 8.72
C LEU A 30 -4.36 2.70 7.20
N ASN A 31 -5.49 3.18 6.63
CA ASN A 31 -5.73 3.10 5.19
C ASN A 31 -4.68 3.88 4.40
N TRP A 32 -4.34 5.10 4.84
CA TRP A 32 -3.31 5.90 4.18
C TRP A 32 -1.94 5.22 4.27
N GLN A 33 -1.59 4.64 5.43
CA GLN A 33 -0.34 3.88 5.59
C GLN A 33 -0.27 2.67 4.65
N VAL A 34 -1.37 1.93 4.47
CA VAL A 34 -1.44 0.81 3.51
C VAL A 34 -1.20 1.30 2.07
N ILE A 35 -1.88 2.37 1.65
CA ILE A 35 -1.67 2.95 0.31
C ILE A 35 -0.24 3.43 0.13
N HIS A 36 0.33 4.09 1.13
CA HIS A 36 1.71 4.57 1.10
C HIS A 36 2.70 3.41 0.92
N LEU A 37 2.54 2.32 1.68
CA LEU A 37 3.39 1.13 1.56
C LEU A 37 3.27 0.46 0.18
N ILE A 38 2.06 0.39 -0.39
CA ILE A 38 1.85 -0.14 -1.74
C ILE A 38 2.58 0.72 -2.78
N GLN A 39 2.49 2.05 -2.67
CA GLN A 39 3.17 2.96 -3.56
C GLN A 39 4.70 2.89 -3.43
N GLU A 40 5.21 2.79 -2.20
CA GLU A 40 6.64 2.57 -1.95
C GLU A 40 7.13 1.25 -2.56
N CYS A 41 6.33 0.19 -2.47
CA CYS A 41 6.63 -1.10 -3.10
C CYS A 41 6.76 -0.96 -4.62
N VAL A 42 5.80 -0.30 -5.28
CA VAL A 42 5.86 -0.04 -6.73
C VAL A 42 7.09 0.80 -7.09
N ARG A 43 7.33 1.91 -6.38
CA ARG A 43 8.50 2.77 -6.61
C ARG A 43 9.83 2.03 -6.43
N ALA A 44 9.92 1.17 -5.42
CA ALA A 44 11.11 0.38 -5.15
C ALA A 44 11.37 -0.62 -6.28
N PHE A 45 10.32 -1.31 -6.73
CA PHE A 45 10.38 -2.23 -7.87
C PHE A 45 10.81 -1.51 -9.15
N GLU A 46 10.18 -0.37 -9.48
CA GLU A 46 10.50 0.38 -10.70
C GLU A 46 11.92 0.96 -10.69
N ARG A 47 12.45 1.30 -9.51
CA ARG A 47 13.84 1.76 -9.36
C ARG A 47 14.85 0.63 -9.63
N GLU A 48 14.51 -0.61 -9.32
CA GLU A 48 15.39 -1.77 -9.50
C GLU A 48 15.28 -2.39 -10.90
N HIS A 49 14.06 -2.47 -11.45
CA HIS A 49 13.78 -3.18 -12.70
C HIS A 49 13.47 -2.27 -13.90
N GLY A 50 13.34 -0.96 -13.67
CA GLY A 50 12.82 -0.01 -14.64
C GLY A 50 11.29 0.15 -14.54
N PRO A 51 10.71 1.17 -15.21
CA PRO A 51 9.27 1.45 -15.14
C PRO A 51 8.43 0.24 -15.55
N ILE A 52 7.30 0.02 -14.87
CA ILE A 52 6.36 -1.01 -15.29
C ILE A 52 5.72 -0.55 -16.61
N PRO A 53 5.77 -1.34 -17.69
CA PRO A 53 5.21 -0.94 -18.97
C PRO A 53 3.68 -0.80 -18.90
N ASP A 54 3.13 0.24 -19.51
CA ASP A 54 1.69 0.48 -19.53
C ASP A 54 0.93 -0.64 -20.26
N GLU A 55 1.57 -1.31 -21.23
CA GLU A 55 0.97 -2.42 -21.97
C GLU A 55 0.64 -3.61 -21.06
N GLU A 56 1.41 -3.81 -19.97
CA GLU A 56 1.27 -4.92 -19.01
C GLU A 56 0.20 -4.66 -17.92
N LEU A 57 -0.36 -3.44 -17.84
CA LEU A 57 -1.35 -3.03 -16.83
C LEU A 57 -2.81 -3.14 -17.30
N SER A 58 -3.01 -3.65 -18.53
CA SER A 58 -4.28 -3.67 -19.28
C SER A 58 -5.25 -4.78 -18.86
#